data_AF-A0A2M8CDQ7-F1
#
_entry.id   AF-A0A2M8CDQ7-F1
#
_cell.length_a   1.000
_cell.length_b   1.000
_cell.length_c   1.000
_cell.angle_alpha   90.00
_cell.angle_beta   90.00
_cell.angle_gamma   90.00
#
_symmetry.space_group_name_H-M   'P 1'
#
loop_
_entity.id
_entity.type
_entity.pdbx_description
1 polymer ?
#
loop_
_entity_poly.entity_id
_entity_poly.type
_entity_poly.pdbx_seq_one_letter_code
_entity_poly.pdbx_strand_id
1 'polypeptide(L)'
;MKENKSLHSICRWTFNAGKGGFVPDDMRPKWNSKNLNTVDMIKLVRNRVAPRLPGNIELGIEMHYDNEFDEKTAPEIADALVDSKIYLAMVTPGAHRHYAYGGVASLDPQERKKAEEFGERTVNLAYGTLRKAWHPDPSKW
;
A
#
# COMPACT_ATOMS: atom_id res chain seq x y z
N MET A 1 -13.08 4.04 -30.95
CA MET A 1 -13.69 3.66 -29.66
C MET A 1 -12.71 4.03 -28.56
N LYS A 2 -13.13 4.74 -27.50
CA LYS A 2 -12.28 4.84 -26.30
C LYS A 2 -11.99 3.40 -25.88
N GLU A 3 -10.72 3.00 -25.77
CA GLU A 3 -10.39 1.71 -25.16
C GLU A 3 -11.08 1.67 -23.80
N ASN A 4 -11.87 0.63 -23.53
CA ASN A 4 -12.43 0.40 -22.20
C ASN A 4 -11.24 0.15 -21.26
N LYS A 5 -10.84 1.20 -20.54
CA LYS A 5 -9.78 1.11 -19.55
C LYS A 5 -10.28 0.25 -18.39
N SER A 6 -9.47 -0.73 -18.00
CA SER A 6 -9.73 -1.61 -16.86
C SER A 6 -8.83 -1.19 -15.71
N LEU A 7 -9.40 -0.95 -14.53
CA LEU A 7 -8.63 -0.60 -13.34
C LEU A 7 -8.18 -1.86 -12.62
N HIS A 8 -6.88 -1.99 -12.42
CA HIS A 8 -6.29 -3.12 -11.68
C HIS A 8 -5.36 -2.57 -10.60
N SER A 9 -5.35 -3.22 -9.45
CA SER A 9 -4.47 -2.85 -8.34
C SER A 9 -3.54 -3.99 -7.96
N ILE A 10 -2.38 -3.63 -7.41
CA ILE A 10 -1.43 -4.56 -6.83
C ILE A 10 -1.21 -4.20 -5.38
N CYS A 11 -1.45 -5.15 -4.51
CA CYS A 11 -1.28 -4.95 -3.08
C CYS A 11 0.18 -5.14 -2.67
N ARG A 12 0.77 -4.14 -2.00
CA ARG A 12 2.19 -4.18 -1.58
C ARG A 12 2.50 -5.40 -0.72
N TRP A 13 1.60 -5.82 0.16
CA TRP A 13 1.80 -7.01 1.02
C TRP A 13 1.93 -8.33 0.27
N THR A 14 1.58 -8.40 -1.03
CA THR A 14 1.80 -9.62 -1.84
C THR A 14 3.28 -9.85 -2.17
N PHE A 15 4.11 -8.80 -2.08
CA PHE A 15 5.57 -8.87 -2.26
C PHE A 15 6.26 -9.03 -0.90
N ASN A 16 6.18 -10.21 -0.30
CA ASN A 16 6.77 -10.51 1.01
C ASN A 16 7.76 -11.69 0.98
N ALA A 17 8.66 -11.71 1.97
CA ALA A 17 9.62 -12.80 2.18
C ALA A 17 8.95 -14.12 2.61
N GLY A 18 7.74 -14.03 3.16
CA GLY A 18 7.03 -15.10 3.84
C GLY A 18 6.34 -14.52 5.07
N LYS A 19 5.36 -15.25 5.61
CA LYS A 19 4.68 -14.89 6.88
C LYS A 19 5.06 -15.85 8.03
N GLY A 20 5.52 -17.04 7.68
CA GLY A 20 5.87 -18.08 8.64
C GLY A 20 4.66 -18.68 9.36
N GLY A 21 4.85 -19.01 10.64
CA GLY A 21 3.84 -19.60 11.54
C GLY A 21 4.19 -21.05 11.91
N PHE A 22 4.11 -21.95 10.94
CA PHE A 22 4.62 -23.32 11.06
C PHE A 22 5.91 -23.56 10.26
N VAL A 23 6.33 -22.55 9.50
CA VAL A 23 7.54 -22.53 8.65
C VAL A 23 8.28 -21.22 8.87
N PRO A 24 9.55 -21.08 8.45
CA PRO A 24 10.26 -19.81 8.48
C PRO A 24 9.51 -18.70 7.72
N ASP A 25 9.65 -17.47 8.21
CA ASP A 25 9.01 -16.28 7.64
C ASP A 25 9.80 -15.67 6.46
N ASP A 26 10.88 -16.33 6.02
CA ASP A 26 11.85 -15.80 5.09
C ASP A 26 12.09 -16.69 3.85
N MET A 27 11.10 -17.46 3.42
CA MET A 27 11.17 -18.31 2.20
C MET A 27 11.71 -17.58 0.93
N ARG A 28 11.53 -16.25 0.85
CA ARG A 28 12.06 -15.35 -0.17
C ARG A 28 12.82 -14.20 0.49
N PRO A 29 14.03 -14.41 1.02
CA PRO A 29 14.68 -13.43 1.91
C PRO A 29 15.00 -12.11 1.20
N LYS A 30 15.17 -12.14 -0.13
CA LYS A 30 15.37 -10.93 -0.96
C LYS A 30 14.15 -10.00 -1.00
N TRP A 31 12.98 -10.47 -0.57
CA TRP A 31 11.71 -9.72 -0.62
C TRP A 31 11.31 -9.16 0.76
N ASN A 32 12.21 -9.23 1.75
CA ASN A 32 11.98 -8.58 3.03
C ASN A 32 12.04 -7.04 2.90
N SER A 33 11.53 -6.32 3.89
CA SER A 33 11.44 -4.86 3.87
C SER A 33 12.79 -4.14 3.84
N LYS A 34 13.89 -4.81 4.23
CA LYS A 34 15.26 -4.25 4.15
C LYS A 34 15.79 -4.24 2.71
N ASN A 35 15.40 -5.24 1.92
CA ASN A 35 15.91 -5.47 0.58
C ASN A 35 14.96 -4.99 -0.52
N LEU A 36 13.66 -4.90 -0.21
CA LEU A 36 12.62 -4.47 -1.13
C LEU A 36 11.67 -3.55 -0.37
N ASN A 37 11.98 -2.25 -0.32
CA ASN A 37 11.04 -1.28 0.25
C ASN A 37 9.86 -1.01 -0.72
N THR A 38 8.94 -0.14 -0.35
CA THR A 38 7.76 0.17 -1.17
C THR A 38 8.12 0.90 -2.47
N VAL A 39 9.10 1.81 -2.44
CA VAL A 39 9.62 2.50 -3.64
C VAL A 39 10.23 1.50 -4.62
N ASP A 40 11.03 0.55 -4.14
CA ASP A 40 11.65 -0.49 -4.96
C ASP A 40 10.62 -1.45 -5.54
N MET A 41 9.55 -1.75 -4.78
CA MET A 41 8.42 -2.53 -5.29
C MET A 41 7.69 -1.79 -6.42
N ILE A 42 7.42 -0.48 -6.28
CA ILE A 42 6.82 0.34 -7.34
C ILE A 42 7.69 0.30 -8.61
N LYS A 43 9.01 0.48 -8.46
CA LYS A 43 9.96 0.39 -9.59
C LYS A 43 9.95 -1.01 -10.22
N LEU A 44 9.87 -2.07 -9.43
CA LEU A 44 9.74 -3.43 -9.93
C LEU A 44 8.44 -3.62 -10.72
N VAL A 45 7.30 -3.18 -10.18
CA VAL A 45 6.01 -3.24 -10.88
C VAL A 45 6.09 -2.48 -12.20
N ARG A 46 6.61 -1.24 -12.18
CA ARG A 46 6.77 -0.44 -13.39
C ARG A 46 7.64 -1.10 -14.44
N ASN A 47 8.79 -1.66 -14.05
CA ASN A 47 9.79 -2.15 -14.99
C ASN A 47 9.57 -3.61 -15.41
N ARG A 48 8.87 -4.40 -14.59
CA ARG A 48 8.72 -5.84 -14.77
C ARG A 48 7.27 -6.31 -14.86
N VAL A 49 6.31 -5.66 -14.21
CA VAL A 49 4.91 -6.10 -14.27
C VAL A 49 4.15 -5.36 -15.36
N ALA A 50 4.12 -4.02 -15.31
CA ALA A 50 3.35 -3.18 -16.24
C ALA A 50 3.60 -3.48 -17.73
N PRO A 51 4.85 -3.73 -18.21
CA PRO A 51 5.09 -4.02 -19.63
C PRO A 51 4.51 -5.36 -20.12
N ARG A 52 4.07 -6.24 -19.21
CA ARG A 52 3.50 -7.56 -19.50
C ARG A 52 1.98 -7.54 -19.47
N LEU A 53 1.37 -6.41 -19.09
CA LEU A 53 -0.07 -6.27 -19.00
C LEU A 53 -0.66 -5.72 -20.32
N PRO A 54 -1.92 -6.04 -20.64
CA PRO A 54 -2.65 -5.39 -21.73
C PRO A 54 -2.65 -3.86 -21.62
N GLY A 55 -2.54 -3.17 -22.76
CA GLY A 55 -2.45 -1.69 -22.80
C GLY A 55 -3.71 -0.93 -22.35
N ASN A 56 -4.84 -1.63 -22.22
CA ASN A 56 -6.06 -1.07 -21.66
C ASN A 56 -6.09 -1.08 -20.12
N ILE A 57 -5.09 -1.68 -19.45
CA ILE A 57 -5.02 -1.69 -17.99
C ILE A 57 -4.40 -0.39 -17.48
N GLU A 58 -5.07 0.23 -16.52
CA GLU A 58 -4.50 1.28 -15.67
C GLU A 58 -4.22 0.68 -14.29
N LEU A 59 -2.98 0.88 -13.82
CA LEU A 59 -2.50 0.25 -12.60
C LEU A 59 -2.57 1.20 -11.40
N GLY A 60 -2.99 0.64 -10.28
CA GLY A 60 -2.81 1.23 -8.96
C GLY A 60 -2.07 0.32 -7.99
N ILE A 61 -1.68 0.87 -6.85
CA ILE A 61 -1.07 0.14 -5.73
C ILE A 61 -1.87 0.35 -4.46
N GLU A 62 -1.92 -0.70 -3.65
CA GLU A 62 -2.53 -0.69 -2.32
C GLU A 62 -1.49 -0.94 -1.23
N MET A 63 -1.63 -0.30 -0.07
CA MET A 63 -0.62 -0.39 0.99
C MET A 63 -1.19 -0.20 2.41
N HIS A 64 -0.52 -0.85 3.38
CA HIS A 64 -0.80 -0.74 4.80
C HIS A 64 0.03 0.35 5.49
N TYR A 65 -0.63 1.25 6.22
CA TYR A 65 0.03 2.23 7.07
C TYR A 65 0.74 1.57 8.26
N ASP A 66 1.90 2.09 8.62
CA ASP A 66 2.81 1.64 9.69
C ASP A 66 3.35 0.21 9.50
N ASN A 67 3.32 -0.27 8.25
CA ASN A 67 3.94 -1.51 7.80
C ASN A 67 4.72 -1.32 6.50
N GLU A 68 4.04 -0.70 5.53
CA GLU A 68 4.53 -0.54 4.15
C GLU A 68 4.77 0.92 3.79
N PHE A 69 4.16 1.84 4.52
CA PHE A 69 4.46 3.26 4.48
C PHE A 69 4.16 3.89 5.85
N ASP A 70 4.85 4.99 6.14
CA ASP A 70 4.62 5.86 7.31
C ASP A 70 4.79 7.34 6.91
N GLU A 71 4.73 8.25 7.88
CA GLU A 71 4.90 9.68 7.67
C GLU A 71 6.25 10.04 7.03
N LYS A 72 7.30 9.26 7.31
CA LYS A 72 8.66 9.52 6.81
C LYS A 72 8.81 9.07 5.37
N THR A 73 8.24 7.91 5.01
CA THR A 73 8.38 7.33 3.68
C THR A 73 7.32 7.79 2.69
N ALA A 74 6.17 8.29 3.16
CA ALA A 74 5.06 8.72 2.30
C ALA A 74 5.45 9.71 1.19
N PRO A 75 6.31 10.73 1.41
CA PRO A 75 6.71 11.66 0.35
C PRO A 75 7.38 10.95 -0.83
N GLU A 76 8.39 10.12 -0.55
CA GLU A 76 9.17 9.41 -1.58
C GLU A 76 8.33 8.35 -2.30
N ILE A 77 7.42 7.67 -1.58
CA ILE A 77 6.47 6.74 -2.17
C ILE A 77 5.53 7.45 -3.15
N ALA A 78 5.02 8.63 -2.77
CA ALA A 78 4.14 9.40 -3.63
C ALA A 78 4.85 9.89 -4.90
N ASP A 79 6.12 10.32 -4.79
CA ASP A 79 6.94 10.65 -5.97
C ASP A 79 7.15 9.44 -6.87
N ALA A 80 7.50 8.28 -6.30
CA ALA A 80 7.71 7.05 -7.06
C ALA A 80 6.47 6.59 -7.82
N LEU A 81 5.27 6.74 -7.25
CA LEU A 81 4.00 6.45 -7.90
C LEU A 81 3.77 7.38 -9.11
N VAL A 82 3.92 8.69 -8.92
CA VAL A 82 3.77 9.70 -9.97
C VAL A 82 4.74 9.47 -11.11
N ASP A 83 6.03 9.29 -10.81
CA ASP A 83 7.08 9.05 -11.81
C ASP A 83 6.84 7.76 -12.60
N SER A 84 6.29 6.75 -11.93
CA SER A 84 5.98 5.45 -12.55
C SER A 84 4.67 5.46 -13.34
N LYS A 85 3.87 6.51 -13.24
CA LYS A 85 2.49 6.57 -13.77
C LYS A 85 1.63 5.41 -13.25
N ILE A 86 1.80 5.07 -11.97
CA ILE A 86 0.99 4.09 -11.24
C ILE A 86 0.27 4.86 -10.14
N TYR A 87 -1.03 4.65 -9.99
CA TYR A 87 -1.83 5.41 -9.04
C TYR A 87 -1.80 4.80 -7.64
N LEU A 88 -2.11 5.61 -6.63
CA LEU A 88 -2.56 5.08 -5.36
C LEU A 88 -4.02 4.62 -5.51
N ALA A 89 -4.27 3.33 -5.35
CA ALA A 89 -5.63 2.79 -5.42
C ALA A 89 -6.33 2.82 -4.05
N MET A 90 -5.63 2.39 -3.00
CA MET A 90 -6.19 2.32 -1.66
C MET A 90 -5.08 2.31 -0.61
N VAL A 91 -5.34 2.89 0.56
CA VAL A 91 -4.53 2.65 1.75
C VAL A 91 -5.43 2.19 2.89
N THR A 92 -4.88 1.33 3.73
CA THR A 92 -5.60 0.80 4.89
C THR A 92 -4.69 0.78 6.11
N PRO A 93 -5.21 0.98 7.33
CA PRO A 93 -4.38 0.90 8.52
C PRO A 93 -3.80 -0.52 8.70
N GLY A 94 -2.49 -0.66 8.96
CA GLY A 94 -1.83 -1.92 9.32
C GLY A 94 -2.18 -2.46 10.72
N ALA A 95 -3.41 -2.22 11.18
CA ALA A 95 -3.86 -2.33 12.55
C ALA A 95 -3.65 -3.72 13.19
N HIS A 96 -3.71 -4.78 12.38
CA HIS A 96 -3.54 -6.16 12.82
C HIS A 96 -2.15 -6.48 13.41
N ARG A 97 -1.16 -5.60 13.24
CA ARG A 97 0.16 -5.73 13.86
C ARG A 97 0.24 -5.13 15.27
N HIS A 98 -0.72 -4.30 15.65
CA HIS A 98 -0.67 -3.49 16.88
C HIS A 98 -1.75 -3.88 17.89
N TYR A 99 -2.88 -4.42 17.45
CA TYR A 99 -4.04 -4.65 18.30
C TYR A 99 -4.43 -6.13 18.33
N ALA A 100 -4.32 -6.74 19.51
CA ALA A 100 -4.62 -8.15 19.71
C ALA A 100 -6.10 -8.42 19.99
N TYR A 101 -6.85 -7.42 20.47
CA TYR A 101 -8.20 -7.60 21.00
C TYR A 101 -9.29 -6.91 20.16
N GLY A 102 -9.01 -6.63 18.88
CA GLY A 102 -10.00 -6.15 17.92
C GLY A 102 -9.93 -4.64 17.64
N GLY A 103 -8.95 -3.92 18.20
CA GLY A 103 -8.69 -2.51 17.85
C GLY A 103 -9.89 -1.63 18.15
N VAL A 104 -10.62 -1.20 17.13
CA VAL A 104 -11.85 -0.38 17.27
C VAL A 104 -12.97 -1.10 18.01
N ALA A 105 -13.01 -2.44 17.95
CA ALA A 105 -13.99 -3.25 18.65
C ALA A 105 -13.47 -3.83 19.98
N SER A 106 -12.30 -3.38 20.43
CA SER A 106 -11.68 -3.88 21.67
C SER A 106 -12.54 -3.59 22.89
N LEU A 107 -12.51 -4.47 23.89
CA LEU A 107 -13.13 -4.20 25.18
C LEU A 107 -12.33 -3.16 25.98
N ASP A 108 -11.02 -3.05 25.75
CA ASP A 108 -10.17 -2.04 26.36
C ASP A 108 -10.40 -0.65 25.72
N PRO A 109 -10.88 0.34 26.50
CA PRO A 109 -11.06 1.71 25.99
C PRO A 109 -9.77 2.36 25.48
N GLN A 110 -8.60 1.99 26.03
CA GLN A 110 -7.33 2.54 25.58
C GLN A 110 -6.93 1.98 24.21
N GLU A 111 -7.19 0.68 23.96
CA GLU A 111 -6.93 0.07 22.66
C GLU A 111 -7.84 0.68 21.58
N ARG A 112 -9.13 0.87 21.88
CA ARG A 112 -10.07 1.55 20.96
C ARG A 112 -9.59 2.93 20.57
N LYS A 113 -9.25 3.77 21.56
CA LYS A 113 -8.76 5.13 21.33
C LYS A 113 -7.48 5.14 20.47
N LYS A 114 -6.53 4.24 20.75
CA LYS A 114 -5.30 4.13 19.94
C LYS A 114 -5.61 3.69 18.50
N ALA A 115 -6.59 2.82 18.29
CA ALA A 115 -7.00 2.38 16.96
C ALA A 115 -7.67 3.49 16.15
N GLU A 116 -8.47 4.34 16.81
CA GLU A 116 -9.06 5.56 16.21
C GLU A 116 -7.95 6.51 15.74
N GLU A 117 -7.02 6.88 16.62
CA GLU A 117 -5.88 7.76 16.31
C GLU A 117 -4.97 7.19 15.19
N PHE A 118 -4.86 5.86 15.11
CA PHE A 118 -4.11 5.18 14.06
C PHE A 118 -4.83 5.22 12.70
N GLY A 119 -6.15 5.05 12.70
CA GLY A 119 -6.99 5.24 11.53
C GLY A 119 -6.96 6.67 11.01
N GLU A 120 -7.08 7.66 11.89
CA GLU A 120 -7.01 9.08 11.54
C GLU A 120 -5.68 9.44 10.87
N ARG A 121 -4.54 8.98 11.42
CA ARG A 121 -3.22 9.18 10.79
C ARG A 121 -3.13 8.57 9.40
N THR A 122 -3.69 7.37 9.22
CA THR A 122 -3.75 6.72 7.90
C THR A 122 -4.51 7.59 6.88
N VAL A 123 -5.68 8.11 7.26
CA VAL A 123 -6.51 8.97 6.40
C VAL A 123 -5.80 10.30 6.12
N ASN A 124 -5.17 10.90 7.12
CA ASN A 124 -4.43 12.16 6.96
C ASN A 124 -3.28 12.02 5.94
N LEU A 125 -2.55 10.89 5.93
CA LEU A 125 -1.53 10.63 4.92
C LEU A 125 -2.13 10.40 3.53
N ALA A 126 -3.26 9.68 3.44
CA ALA A 126 -3.96 9.40 2.20
C ALA A 126 -4.41 10.68 1.47
N TYR A 127 -5.07 11.58 2.21
CA TYR A 127 -5.59 12.85 1.70
C TYR A 127 -4.56 13.98 1.69
N GLY A 128 -3.47 13.84 2.45
CA GLY A 128 -2.34 14.76 2.47
C GLY A 128 -1.25 14.35 1.49
N THR A 129 -0.13 13.87 2.01
CA THR A 129 1.11 13.58 1.25
C THR A 129 0.89 12.69 0.02
N LEU A 130 0.04 11.66 0.14
CA LEU A 130 -0.17 10.68 -0.92
C LEU A 130 -1.17 11.15 -1.99
N ARG A 131 -1.91 12.24 -1.75
CA ARG A 131 -3.01 12.70 -2.60
C ARG A 131 -2.61 13.02 -4.04
N LYS A 132 -1.35 13.43 -4.24
CA LYS A 132 -0.78 13.72 -5.56
C LYS A 132 -0.66 12.49 -6.47
N ALA A 133 -0.66 11.29 -5.89
CA ALA A 133 -0.56 10.02 -6.62
C ALA A 133 -1.93 9.42 -6.97
N TRP A 134 -3.04 10.07 -6.61
CA TRP A 134 -4.38 9.58 -6.94
C TRP A 134 -4.66 9.74 -8.44
N HIS A 135 -5.61 8.95 -8.95
CA HIS A 135 -6.08 9.11 -10.32
C HIS A 135 -6.64 10.54 -10.53
N PRO A 136 -6.37 11.25 -11.64
CA PRO A 136 -6.85 12.63 -11.83
C PRO A 136 -8.37 12.71 -12.06
N ASP A 137 -8.98 11.67 -12.65
CA ASP A 137 -10.42 11.52 -12.83
C ASP A 137 -11.08 10.99 -11.54
N PRO A 138 -11.98 11.75 -10.88
CA PRO A 138 -12.69 11.34 -9.67
C PRO A 138 -13.60 10.14 -9.83
N SER A 139 -14.03 9.80 -11.05
CA SER A 139 -14.84 8.60 -11.29
C SER A 139 -14.03 7.29 -11.18
N LYS A 140 -12.72 7.40 -10.99
CA LYS A 140 -11.77 6.29 -10.83
C LYS A 140 -11.04 6.31 -9.49
N TRP A 141 -11.54 7.06 -8.52
CA TRP A 141 -11.08 7.00 -7.12
C TRP A 141 -11.70 5.80 -6.41
#